data_AF-D3SU98-F1
#
_entry.id   AF-D3SU98-F1
#
_cell.length_a   1.000
_cell.length_b   1.000
_cell.length_c   1.000
_cell.angle_alpha   90.00
_cell.angle_beta   90.00
_cell.angle_gamma   90.00
#
_symmetry.space_group_name_H-M   'P 1'
#
loop_
_entity.id
_entity.type
_entity.pdbx_description
1 polymer ?
#
loop_
_entity_poly.entity_id
_entity_poly.type
_entity_poly.pdbx_seq_one_letter_code
_entity_poly.pdbx_strand_id
1 'polypeptide(L)'
;MNAFEPTPTASVDEISQWVFGRILVALVFTGYGALLARDLFGVFGTVVALCLWFYGLLFVIRILFRGIDAFLEGRADDSLR
;
A
#
# COMPACT_ATOMS: atom_id res chain seq x y z
N MET A 1 -6.24 16.37 2.94
CA MET A 1 -5.13 15.40 2.93
C MET A 1 -5.42 14.34 1.87
N ASN A 2 -4.52 14.17 0.90
CA ASN A 2 -4.64 13.09 -0.08
C ASN A 2 -4.46 11.75 0.65
N ALA A 3 -5.47 10.87 0.63
CA ALA A 3 -5.39 9.60 1.37
C ALA A 3 -4.26 8.66 0.89
N PHE A 4 -3.74 8.94 -0.30
CA PHE A 4 -2.72 8.15 -1.02
C PHE A 4 -1.32 8.78 -1.01
N GLU A 5 -1.17 9.96 -0.40
CA GLU A 5 0.12 10.65 -0.28
C GLU A 5 0.36 10.96 1.21
N PRO A 6 1.44 10.43 1.81
CA PRO A 6 1.80 10.80 3.17
C PRO A 6 2.23 12.26 3.21
N THR A 7 1.97 12.92 4.34
CA THR A 7 2.60 14.23 4.60
C THR A 7 4.07 14.00 4.92
N PRO A 8 5.01 14.74 4.29
CA PRO A 8 6.42 14.64 4.64
C PRO A 8 6.64 14.92 6.13
N THR A 9 7.34 14.02 6.81
CA THR A 9 7.61 14.12 8.25
C THR A 9 8.88 13.34 8.60
N ALA A 10 9.69 13.86 9.51
CA ALA A 10 10.85 13.14 10.03
C ALA A 10 10.48 12.13 11.13
N SER A 11 9.20 12.06 11.53
CA SER A 11 8.70 11.12 12.53
C SER A 11 8.54 9.72 11.96
N VAL A 12 9.36 8.79 12.43
CA VAL A 12 9.28 7.36 12.07
C VAL A 12 7.93 6.76 12.46
N ASP A 13 7.39 7.13 13.62
CA ASP A 13 6.12 6.60 14.12
C ASP A 13 4.93 7.03 13.26
N GLU A 14 4.90 8.29 12.83
CA GLU A 14 3.81 8.82 12.00
C GLU A 14 3.77 8.15 10.62
N ILE A 15 4.94 8.00 9.98
CA ILE A 15 5.04 7.35 8.67
C ILE A 15 4.81 5.85 8.76
N SER A 16 5.34 5.18 9.79
CA SER A 16 5.12 3.75 9.96
C SER A 16 3.65 3.42 10.19
N GLN A 17 2.92 4.22 10.98
CA GLN A 17 1.47 4.09 11.15
C GLN A 17 0.71 4.35 9.84
N TRP A 18 1.11 5.37 9.09
CA TRP A 18 0.51 5.67 7.79
C TRP A 18 0.69 4.49 6.83
N VAL A 19 1.92 4.00 6.66
CA VAL A 19 2.28 2.87 5.79
C VAL A 19 1.54 1.61 6.22
N PHE A 20 1.60 1.25 7.50
CA PHE A 20 0.95 0.06 8.04
C PHE A 20 -0.56 0.08 7.79
N GLY A 21 -1.22 1.21 8.08
CA GLY A 21 -2.66 1.35 7.86
C GLY A 21 -3.07 1.11 6.40
N ARG A 22 -2.31 1.64 5.43
CA ARG A 22 -2.64 1.48 4.00
C ARG A 22 -2.29 0.10 3.48
N ILE A 23 -1.20 -0.51 3.94
CA ILE A 23 -0.85 -1.89 3.59
C ILE A 23 -1.91 -2.86 4.12
N LEU A 24 -2.36 -2.70 5.37
CA LEU A 24 -3.39 -3.55 5.95
C LEU A 24 -4.68 -3.48 5.11
N VAL A 25 -5.14 -2.27 4.80
CA VAL A 25 -6.31 -2.06 3.94
C VAL A 25 -6.12 -2.69 2.56
N ALA A 26 -4.98 -2.44 1.91
CA ALA A 26 -4.68 -2.99 0.58
C ALA A 26 -4.69 -4.53 0.58
N LEU A 27 -4.07 -5.17 1.57
CA LEU A 27 -4.03 -6.63 1.69
C LEU A 27 -5.40 -7.22 1.95
N VAL A 28 -6.21 -6.60 2.82
CA VAL A 28 -7.57 -7.04 3.12
C VAL A 28 -8.43 -6.99 1.86
N PHE A 29 -8.46 -5.84 1.16
CA PHE A 29 -9.25 -5.71 -0.06
C PHE A 29 -8.75 -6.62 -1.19
N THR A 30 -7.43 -6.77 -1.34
CA THR A 30 -6.84 -7.68 -2.33
C THR A 30 -7.23 -9.13 -2.02
N GLY A 31 -7.11 -9.55 -0.76
CA GLY A 31 -7.44 -10.91 -0.33
C GLY A 31 -8.91 -11.26 -0.55
N TYR A 32 -9.83 -10.40 -0.09
CA TYR A 32 -11.26 -10.60 -0.33
C TYR A 32 -11.62 -10.53 -1.82
N GLY A 33 -11.01 -9.60 -2.57
CA GLY A 33 -11.20 -9.50 -4.01
C GLY A 33 -10.75 -10.76 -4.75
N ALA A 34 -9.61 -11.33 -4.37
CA ALA A 34 -9.10 -12.57 -4.96
C ALA A 34 -9.97 -13.79 -4.62
N LEU A 35 -10.47 -13.89 -3.39
CA LEU A 35 -11.41 -14.94 -3.01
C LEU A 35 -12.71 -14.83 -3.80
N LEU A 36 -13.30 -13.63 -3.86
CA LEU A 36 -14.52 -13.38 -4.63
C LEU A 36 -14.32 -13.65 -6.14
N ALA A 37 -13.16 -13.30 -6.70
CA ALA A 37 -12.85 -13.57 -8.10
C ALA A 37 -12.79 -15.08 -8.40
N ARG A 38 -12.34 -15.89 -7.44
CA ARG A 38 -12.36 -17.35 -7.59
C ARG A 38 -13.79 -17.87 -7.80
N ASP A 39 -14.74 -17.34 -7.05
CA ASP A 39 -16.14 -17.76 -7.10
C ASP A 39 -16.88 -17.19 -8.32
N LEU A 40 -16.58 -15.96 -8.72
CA LEU A 40 -17.27 -15.28 -9.84
C LEU A 40 -16.86 -15.79 -11.22
N PHE A 41 -15.59 -16.16 -11.43
CA PHE A 41 -15.04 -16.45 -12.76
C PHE A 41 -14.91 -17.95 -13.06
N GLY A 42 -15.40 -18.83 -12.19
CA GLY A 42 -15.44 -20.28 -12.41
C GLY A 42 -14.07 -20.87 -12.75
N VAL A 43 -13.94 -21.50 -13.93
CA VAL A 43 -12.68 -22.14 -14.39
C VAL A 43 -11.52 -21.15 -14.49
N PHE A 44 -11.80 -19.87 -14.79
CA PHE A 44 -10.77 -18.81 -14.84
C PHE A 44 -10.53 -18.14 -13.48
N GLY A 45 -11.32 -18.49 -12.45
CA GLY A 45 -11.27 -17.86 -11.14
C GLY A 45 -9.88 -17.88 -10.49
N THR A 46 -9.17 -19.00 -10.59
CA THR A 46 -7.80 -19.10 -10.05
C THR A 46 -6.83 -18.13 -10.75
N VAL A 47 -6.92 -17.98 -12.06
CA VAL A 47 -6.03 -17.08 -12.83
C VAL A 47 -6.33 -15.63 -12.46
N VAL A 48 -7.61 -15.25 -12.41
CA VAL A 48 -8.02 -13.89 -12.03
C VAL A 48 -7.61 -13.58 -10.58
N ALA A 49 -7.79 -14.52 -9.67
CA ALA A 49 -7.36 -14.38 -8.28
C ALA A 49 -5.84 -14.17 -8.15
N LEU A 50 -5.03 -14.91 -8.93
CA LEU A 50 -3.57 -14.72 -8.97
C LEU A 50 -3.20 -13.34 -9.52
N CYS A 51 -3.87 -12.86 -10.57
CA CYS A 51 -3.66 -11.51 -11.08
C CYS A 51 -3.98 -10.45 -10.03
N LEU A 52 -5.08 -10.59 -9.30
CA LEU A 52 -5.45 -9.66 -8.22
C LEU A 52 -4.42 -9.66 -7.10
N TRP A 53 -3.96 -10.83 -6.66
CA TRP A 53 -2.88 -10.94 -5.68
C TRP A 53 -1.61 -10.24 -6.16
N PHE A 54 -1.21 -10.49 -7.41
CA PHE A 54 -0.03 -9.86 -8.00
C PHE A 54 -0.15 -8.33 -8.03
N TYR A 55 -1.28 -7.79 -8.50
CA TYR A 55 -1.53 -6.35 -8.51
C TYR A 55 -1.59 -5.74 -7.11
N GLY A 56 -2.21 -6.42 -6.15
CA GLY A 56 -2.26 -5.95 -4.76
C GLY A 56 -0.88 -5.90 -4.12
N LEU A 57 -0.02 -6.89 -4.37
CA LEU A 57 1.37 -6.88 -3.90
C LEU A 57 2.17 -5.72 -4.52
N LEU A 58 2.02 -5.47 -5.82
CA LEU A 58 2.64 -4.31 -6.47
C LEU A 58 2.16 -2.99 -5.86
N PHE A 59 0.88 -2.90 -5.49
CA PHE A 59 0.33 -1.72 -4.84
C PHE A 59 0.90 -1.52 -3.43
N VAL A 60 1.05 -2.60 -2.64
CA VAL A 60 1.71 -2.58 -1.32
C VAL A 60 3.15 -2.08 -1.43
N ILE A 61 3.91 -2.55 -2.42
CA ILE A 61 5.28 -2.08 -2.67
C ILE A 61 5.29 -0.58 -2.98
N ARG A 62 4.34 -0.07 -3.78
CA ARG A 62 4.23 1.37 -4.05
C ARG A 62 3.92 2.19 -2.79
N ILE A 63 3.08 1.68 -1.88
CA ILE A 63 2.81 2.34 -0.59
C ILE A 63 4.08 2.45 0.24
N LEU A 64 4.88 1.37 0.29
CA LEU A 64 6.17 1.36 1.01
C LEU A 64 7.11 2.43 0.48
N PHE A 65 7.33 2.48 -0.84
CA PHE A 65 8.21 3.48 -1.43
C PHE A 65 7.73 4.91 -1.17
N ARG A 66 6.42 5.19 -1.30
CA ARG A 66 5.87 6.51 -0.96
C ARG A 66 6.10 6.91 0.49
N GLY A 67 5.99 5.97 1.42
CA GLY A 67 6.28 6.22 2.84
C GLY A 67 7.76 6.54 3.06
N ILE A 68 8.66 5.82 2.39
CA ILE A 68 10.11 6.07 2.44
C ILE A 68 10.44 7.44 1.85
N ASP A 69 9.87 7.79 0.69
CA ASP A 69 10.11 9.08 0.03
C ASP A 69 9.69 10.24 0.94
N ALA A 70 8.47 10.19 1.51
CA ALA A 70 7.99 11.21 2.45
C ALA A 70 8.82 11.29 3.74
N PHE A 71 9.39 10.18 4.21
CA PHE A 71 10.33 10.18 5.33
C PHE A 71 11.62 10.90 4.98
N LEU A 72 12.20 10.58 3.83
CA LEU A 72 13.46 11.17 3.37
C LEU A 72 13.30 12.67 3.11
N GLU A 73 12.19 13.08 2.48
CA GLU A 73 11.83 14.49 2.30
C GLU A 73 11.69 15.21 3.65
N GLY A 74 10.96 14.62 4.61
CA GLY A 74 10.82 15.20 5.94
C GLY A 74 12.15 15.39 6.68
N ARG A 75 13.08 14.42 6.55
CA ARG A 75 14.43 14.56 7.14
C ARG A 75 15.30 15.60 6.43
N ALA A 76 15.16 15.74 5.12
CA ALA A 76 15.89 16.75 4.35
C ALA A 76 15.48 18.16 4.78
N ASP A 77 14.17 18.40 4.95
CA ASP A 77 13.63 19.68 5.40
C ASP A 77 14.06 20.05 6.82
N ASP A 78 14.10 19.08 7.75
CA ASP A 78 14.59 19.31 9.11
C ASP A 78 16.09 19.62 9.16
N SER A 79 16.89 19.11 8.21
CA SER A 79 18.34 19.37 8.17
C SER A 79 18.71 20.78 7.66
N LEU A 80 17.76 21.47 7.02
CA LEU A 80 17.92 22.83 6.48
C LEU A 80 17.44 23.92 7.46
N ARG A 81 16.85 23.53 8.60
CA ARG A 81 16.38 24.42 9.67
C ARG A 81 17.35 24.45 10.83
#